data_AF-A0A5C4WSK9-F1
#
_entry.id   AF-A0A5C4WSK9-F1
#
_cell.length_a   1.000
_cell.length_b   1.000
_cell.length_c   1.000
_cell.angle_alpha   90.00
_cell.angle_beta   90.00
_cell.angle_gamma   90.00
#
_symmetry.space_group_name_H-M   'P 1'
#
loop_
_entity.id
_entity.type
_entity.pdbx_description
1 polymer ?
#
loop_
_entity_poly.entity_id
_entity_poly.type
_entity_poly.pdbx_seq_one_letter_code
_entity_poly.pdbx_strand_id
1 'polypeptide(L)'
;MTPVRPWDAFTAAEAEVRAMVADTRWQALSLPDRAHVLAARILVTPDGDRWLFGSHARWHLHDPADGRWHLAPPPRGVRARQVGHPAAVLPDDVIPSGPDFHAEPGSTQAFIGPDVPADLTERLRVLLRASGLKSELDYPLTAFDEIFAADVPSTVAAVWGTIMWCAYAPAFDGNERLITVFGEYLRRSLPGDEWVRWLPAPPLLDLVTLVAERQRAGRPRAALRLAAVMADTAQILLSDTRFRPRALALLTMVEPMLRRPGPEDGLTDAEALRAVWLERCPRRLCRALLAETDPAAHFSHAVYDLVEALAFAPDPPMAAATFLADLSDSKGTLPARLDHRLRRAYEELDRAGLTGTSAGESTEPEGFPAGGRVLTRPAPAAEVAPPDRASAAAVLGAAYATGLAWGALTGARLPQSGLAGQSELVRRLIQERDDNHTHHT
;
A
#
# COMPACT_ATOMS: atom_id res chain seq x y z
N MET A 1 -30.34 13.82 32.02
CA MET A 1 -29.39 14.65 31.25
C MET A 1 -28.54 13.71 30.41
N THR A 2 -28.80 13.64 29.11
CA THR A 2 -28.00 12.84 28.17
C THR A 2 -26.64 13.51 28.04
N PRO A 3 -25.51 12.81 28.22
CA PRO A 3 -24.20 13.42 28.06
C PRO A 3 -24.06 13.89 26.61
N VAL A 4 -23.87 15.20 26.43
CA VAL A 4 -23.49 15.79 25.15
C VAL A 4 -22.17 15.13 24.75
N ARG A 5 -22.13 14.49 23.57
CA ARG A 5 -20.88 13.92 23.04
C ARG A 5 -19.80 15.02 23.07
N PRO A 6 -18.60 14.76 23.59
CA PRO A 6 -17.52 15.73 23.52
C PRO A 6 -17.31 16.14 22.06
N TRP A 7 -17.32 17.44 21.79
CA TRP A 7 -16.98 17.99 20.49
C TRP A 7 -15.54 17.59 20.15
N ASP A 8 -15.35 16.78 19.11
CA ASP A 8 -14.01 16.41 18.63
C ASP A 8 -13.51 17.49 17.65
N ALA A 9 -12.51 18.24 18.08
CA ALA A 9 -11.91 19.31 17.31
C ALA A 9 -11.28 18.81 16.00
N PHE A 10 -10.71 17.59 16.00
CA PHE A 10 -10.14 16.99 14.81
C PHE A 10 -11.24 16.70 13.78
N THR A 11 -12.27 15.92 14.15
CA THR A 11 -13.41 15.64 13.26
C THR A 11 -14.07 16.93 12.71
N ALA A 12 -14.23 17.97 13.54
CA ALA A 12 -14.80 19.24 13.11
C ALA A 12 -13.92 19.96 12.08
N ALA A 13 -12.60 20.03 12.32
CA ALA A 13 -11.65 20.63 11.40
C ALA A 13 -11.54 19.86 10.08
N GLU A 14 -11.59 18.52 10.11
CA GLU A 14 -11.64 17.72 8.88
C GLU A 14 -12.86 18.08 8.03
N ALA A 15 -14.05 18.12 8.65
CA ALA A 15 -15.29 18.42 7.95
C ALA A 15 -15.27 19.83 7.35
N GLU A 16 -14.73 20.81 8.09
CA GLU A 16 -14.58 22.18 7.62
C GLU A 16 -13.63 22.27 6.42
N VAL A 17 -12.44 21.68 6.51
CA VAL A 17 -11.46 21.71 5.43
C VAL A 17 -11.95 20.95 4.20
N ARG A 18 -12.63 19.80 4.38
CA ARG A 18 -13.25 19.08 3.26
C ARG A 18 -14.31 19.92 2.56
N ALA A 19 -15.17 20.62 3.30
CA ALA A 19 -16.18 21.50 2.72
C ALA A 19 -15.53 22.68 1.97
N MET A 20 -14.46 23.24 2.54
CA MET A 20 -13.69 24.33 1.92
C MET A 20 -13.00 23.89 0.62
N VAL A 21 -12.34 22.73 0.59
CA VAL A 21 -11.64 22.22 -0.60
C VAL A 21 -12.61 21.77 -1.70
N ALA A 22 -13.81 21.30 -1.32
CA ALA A 22 -14.88 20.96 -2.26
C ALA A 22 -15.54 22.19 -2.92
N ASP A 23 -15.40 23.38 -2.33
CA ASP A 23 -15.91 24.62 -2.92
C ASP A 23 -15.12 24.98 -4.20
N THR A 24 -15.83 25.25 -5.29
CA THR A 24 -15.22 25.65 -6.57
C THR A 24 -14.28 26.85 -6.47
N ARG A 25 -14.47 27.74 -5.47
CA ARG A 25 -13.60 28.88 -5.20
C ARG A 25 -12.20 28.45 -4.74
N TRP A 26 -12.04 27.27 -4.14
CA TRP A 26 -10.73 26.74 -3.74
C TRP A 26 -9.77 26.66 -4.93
N GLN A 27 -10.26 26.16 -6.07
CA GLN A 27 -9.49 26.05 -7.31
C GLN A 27 -9.03 27.41 -7.84
N ALA A 28 -9.79 28.48 -7.58
CA ALA A 28 -9.48 29.83 -8.03
C ALA A 28 -8.46 30.57 -7.15
N LEU A 29 -8.22 30.10 -5.92
CA LEU A 29 -7.25 30.72 -5.01
C LEU A 29 -5.80 30.46 -5.47
N SER A 30 -4.95 31.48 -5.30
CA SER A 30 -3.50 31.32 -5.44
C SER A 30 -2.94 30.42 -4.33
N LEU A 31 -1.77 29.82 -4.54
CA LEU A 31 -1.14 28.96 -3.53
C LEU A 31 -0.89 29.69 -2.19
N PRO A 32 -0.40 30.95 -2.17
CA PRO A 32 -0.30 31.72 -0.92
C PRO A 32 -1.65 31.95 -0.23
N ASP A 33 -2.72 32.22 -0.98
CA ASP A 33 -4.06 32.42 -0.39
C ASP A 33 -4.60 31.12 0.20
N ARG A 34 -4.38 29.99 -0.48
CA ARG A 34 -4.71 28.65 0.05
C ARG A 34 -3.95 28.41 1.35
N ALA A 35 -2.64 28.67 1.37
CA ALA A 35 -1.81 28.54 2.57
C ALA A 35 -2.35 29.41 3.72
N HIS A 36 -2.73 30.66 3.44
CA HIS A 36 -3.28 31.58 4.43
C HIS A 36 -4.55 31.07 5.08
N VAL A 37 -5.49 30.61 4.25
CA VAL A 37 -6.76 30.07 4.71
C VAL A 37 -6.56 28.76 5.47
N LEU A 38 -5.63 27.88 5.04
CA LEU A 38 -5.32 26.64 5.74
C LEU A 38 -4.65 26.88 7.10
N ALA A 39 -3.70 27.81 7.17
CA ALA A 39 -2.93 28.11 8.38
C ALA A 39 -3.80 28.63 9.54
N ALA A 40 -4.96 29.21 9.23
CA ALA A 40 -5.94 29.64 10.23
C ALA A 40 -6.66 28.45 10.92
N ARG A 41 -6.57 27.24 10.38
CA ARG A 41 -7.27 26.03 10.86
C ARG A 41 -6.36 25.03 11.58
N ILE A 42 -5.12 25.42 11.86
CA ILE A 42 -4.20 24.57 12.61
C ILE A 42 -4.73 24.34 14.01
N LEU A 43 -4.70 23.07 14.42
CA LEU A 43 -5.05 22.66 15.78
C LEU A 43 -3.79 22.55 16.62
N VAL A 44 -3.91 22.91 17.90
CA VAL A 44 -2.88 22.68 18.91
C VAL A 44 -3.43 21.87 20.06
N THR A 45 -2.73 20.79 20.38
CA THR A 45 -2.99 19.90 21.52
C THR A 45 -2.27 20.41 22.79
N PRO A 46 -2.57 19.89 23.99
CA PRO A 46 -2.07 20.44 25.25
C PRO A 46 -0.55 20.28 25.44
N ASP A 47 0.04 19.31 24.77
CA ASP A 47 1.48 19.08 24.65
C ASP A 47 2.19 20.09 23.73
N GLY A 48 1.43 20.92 23.02
CA GLY A 48 1.96 21.95 22.11
C GLY A 48 2.12 21.48 20.67
N ASP A 49 1.80 20.22 20.37
CA ASP A 49 1.85 19.68 19.00
C ASP A 49 0.88 20.43 18.09
N ARG A 50 1.33 20.71 16.86
CA ARG A 50 0.55 21.44 15.85
C ARG A 50 0.12 20.48 14.76
N TRP A 51 -1.17 20.52 14.45
CA TRP A 51 -1.82 19.60 13.52
C TRP A 51 -2.51 20.37 12.40
N LEU A 52 -2.36 19.86 11.18
CA LEU A 52 -2.98 20.41 9.98
C LEU A 52 -3.66 19.31 9.20
N PHE A 53 -4.94 19.47 8.88
CA PHE A 53 -5.60 18.62 7.89
C PHE A 53 -5.39 19.22 6.51
N GLY A 54 -4.67 18.50 5.66
CA GLY A 54 -4.08 19.05 4.44
C GLY A 54 -4.19 18.10 3.26
N SER A 55 -3.19 18.15 2.39
CA SER A 55 -3.10 17.37 1.15
C SER A 55 -3.46 15.88 1.35
N HIS A 56 -4.01 15.28 0.29
CA HIS A 56 -4.52 13.90 0.28
C HIS A 56 -5.62 13.61 1.30
N ALA A 57 -6.25 14.66 1.85
CA ALA A 57 -7.21 14.58 2.93
C ALA A 57 -6.67 13.80 4.14
N ARG A 58 -5.43 14.13 4.57
CA ARG A 58 -4.75 13.54 5.72
C ARG A 58 -4.25 14.57 6.71
N TRP A 59 -4.06 14.10 7.94
CA TRP A 59 -3.45 14.87 9.01
C TRP A 59 -1.93 14.91 8.89
N HIS A 60 -1.39 16.09 9.17
CA HIS A 60 0.03 16.37 9.22
C HIS A 60 0.37 16.93 10.60
N LEU A 61 1.44 16.40 11.18
CA LEU A 61 2.01 16.81 12.46
C LEU A 61 3.30 17.59 12.21
N HIS A 62 3.37 18.80 12.74
CA HIS A 62 4.58 19.60 12.68
C HIS A 62 5.62 19.08 13.69
N ASP A 63 6.79 18.67 13.21
CA ASP A 63 7.93 18.31 14.05
C ASP A 63 8.74 19.59 14.36
N PRO A 64 8.81 20.02 15.63
CA PRO A 64 9.54 21.23 16.01
C PRO A 64 11.07 21.09 15.87
N ALA A 65 11.61 19.88 15.78
CA ALA A 65 13.06 19.65 15.68
C ALA A 65 13.61 19.92 14.28
N ASP A 66 12.87 19.56 13.23
CA ASP A 66 13.28 19.76 11.83
C ASP A 66 12.41 20.77 11.07
N GLY A 67 11.31 21.25 11.67
CA GLY A 67 10.37 22.21 11.08
C GLY A 67 9.49 21.62 9.97
N ARG A 68 9.50 20.30 9.79
CA ARG A 68 8.73 19.61 8.74
C ARG A 68 7.35 19.23 9.23
N TRP A 69 6.45 19.05 8.27
CA TRP A 69 5.11 18.51 8.50
C TRP A 69 5.09 17.06 8.05
N HIS A 70 4.95 16.14 8.99
CA HIS A 70 4.96 14.69 8.74
C HIS A 70 3.52 14.17 8.70
N LEU A 71 3.22 13.23 7.80
CA LEU A 71 1.94 12.53 7.82
C LEU A 71 1.80 11.74 9.12
N ALA A 72 0.78 12.04 9.92
CA ALA A 72 0.48 11.33 11.15
C ALA A 72 -1.04 11.37 11.42
N PRO A 73 -1.67 10.24 11.80
CA PRO A 73 -3.08 10.26 12.16
C PRO A 73 -3.28 11.02 13.49
N PRO A 74 -4.42 11.70 13.65
CA PRO A 74 -4.68 12.53 14.82
C PRO A 74 -4.92 11.64 16.05
N PRO A 75 -4.52 12.10 17.25
CA PRO A 75 -4.77 11.36 18.48
C PRO A 75 -6.27 11.34 18.82
N ARG A 76 -6.80 10.18 19.21
CA ARG A 76 -8.21 10.03 19.60
C ARG A 76 -8.46 10.55 21.00
N GLY A 77 -9.56 11.28 21.18
CA GLY A 77 -10.01 11.75 22.50
C GLY A 77 -9.14 12.86 23.13
N VAL A 78 -8.14 13.36 22.41
CA VAL A 78 -7.30 14.47 22.87
C VAL A 78 -7.98 15.78 22.54
N ARG A 79 -8.08 16.67 23.54
CA ARG A 79 -8.61 18.02 23.34
C ARG A 79 -7.64 18.81 22.47
N ALA A 80 -8.15 19.47 21.44
CA ALA A 80 -7.37 20.43 20.67
C ALA A 80 -8.12 21.76 20.57
N ARG A 81 -7.39 22.83 20.33
CA ARG A 81 -7.95 24.15 20.04
C ARG A 81 -7.37 24.67 18.73
N GLN A 82 -8.20 25.38 17.98
CA GLN A 82 -7.75 26.05 16.77
C GLN A 82 -6.89 27.27 17.15
N VAL A 83 -5.75 27.41 16.49
CA VAL A 83 -4.86 28.57 16.61
C VAL A 83 -4.41 29.01 15.22
N GLY A 84 -4.27 30.31 15.02
CA GLY A 84 -3.64 30.83 13.80
C GLY A 84 -2.15 30.48 13.77
N HIS A 85 -1.66 30.04 12.61
CA HIS A 85 -0.25 29.85 12.33
C HIS A 85 0.21 30.82 11.23
N PRO A 86 1.49 31.24 11.21
CA PRO A 86 2.05 31.96 10.08
C PRO A 86 1.94 31.14 8.78
N ALA A 87 1.24 31.69 7.79
CA ALA A 87 0.98 31.04 6.50
C ALA A 87 2.23 30.89 5.63
N ALA A 88 3.17 31.85 5.72
CA ALA A 88 4.41 31.86 4.95
C ALA A 88 5.36 30.70 5.28
N VAL A 89 5.02 29.90 6.30
CA VAL A 89 5.83 28.77 6.80
C VAL A 89 5.21 27.43 6.39
N LEU A 90 4.05 27.41 5.73
CA LEU A 90 3.45 26.16 5.25
C LEU A 90 4.13 25.70 3.93
N PRO A 91 4.67 24.48 3.89
CA PRO A 91 5.17 23.87 2.66
C PRO A 91 4.07 23.64 1.61
N ASP A 92 4.43 23.66 0.34
CA ASP A 92 3.47 23.48 -0.78
C ASP A 92 2.83 22.09 -0.79
N ASP A 93 3.57 21.06 -0.34
CA ASP A 93 3.16 19.65 -0.33
C ASP A 93 2.09 19.32 0.70
N VAL A 94 1.90 20.15 1.73
CA VAL A 94 0.79 19.99 2.69
C VAL A 94 -0.49 20.71 2.27
N ILE A 95 -0.42 21.56 1.24
CA ILE A 95 -1.57 22.36 0.79
C ILE A 95 -2.43 21.55 -0.20
N PRO A 96 -3.74 21.41 0.04
CA PRO A 96 -4.63 20.70 -0.88
C PRO A 96 -4.65 21.30 -2.29
N SER A 97 -4.44 20.45 -3.29
CA SER A 97 -4.62 20.84 -4.69
C SER A 97 -6.10 20.89 -5.12
N GLY A 98 -6.95 20.15 -4.39
CA GLY A 98 -8.37 19.90 -4.71
C GLY A 98 -8.59 18.44 -5.15
N PRO A 99 -8.07 18.01 -6.32
CA PRO A 99 -8.23 16.64 -6.79
C PRO A 99 -7.72 15.55 -5.82
N ASP A 100 -6.70 15.86 -5.02
CA ASP A 100 -6.14 14.98 -4.01
C ASP A 100 -7.13 14.65 -2.87
N PHE A 101 -8.16 15.46 -2.65
CA PHE A 101 -9.24 15.17 -1.68
C PHE A 101 -10.26 14.15 -2.20
N HIS A 102 -10.24 13.88 -3.52
CA HIS A 102 -11.07 12.86 -4.14
C HIS A 102 -10.35 11.52 -4.30
N ALA A 103 -9.10 11.42 -3.83
CA ALA A 103 -8.36 10.18 -3.85
C ALA A 103 -9.05 9.15 -2.94
N GLU A 104 -9.60 8.12 -3.55
CA GLU A 104 -10.19 7.01 -2.81
C GLU A 104 -9.08 6.27 -2.03
N PRO A 105 -9.29 5.93 -0.75
CA PRO A 105 -8.36 5.09 -0.02
C PRO A 105 -8.31 3.70 -0.66
N GLY A 106 -7.09 3.21 -0.94
CA GLY A 106 -6.89 1.80 -1.28
C GLY A 106 -7.14 0.91 -0.07
N SER A 107 -7.39 -0.38 -0.32
CA SER A 107 -7.40 -1.38 0.76
C SER A 107 -6.07 -2.11 0.83
N THR A 108 -5.44 -2.07 2.00
CA THR A 108 -4.25 -2.88 2.32
C THR A 108 -4.62 -4.30 2.74
N GLN A 109 -5.91 -4.61 2.88
CA GLN A 109 -6.36 -5.95 3.27
C GLN A 109 -6.35 -6.92 2.09
N ALA A 110 -6.45 -6.46 0.82
CA ALA A 110 -6.46 -7.27 -0.41
C ALA A 110 -7.13 -8.66 -0.25
N PHE A 111 -6.38 -9.71 0.06
CA PHE A 111 -6.87 -11.09 0.20
C PHE A 111 -6.80 -11.64 1.64
N ILE A 112 -6.48 -10.79 2.63
CA ILE A 112 -6.61 -11.06 4.05
C ILE A 112 -7.99 -10.61 4.51
N GLY A 113 -8.80 -11.55 5.01
CA GLY A 113 -10.15 -11.27 5.49
C GLY A 113 -11.20 -11.96 4.62
N PRO A 114 -12.35 -11.32 4.31
CA PRO A 114 -13.35 -11.92 3.44
C PRO A 114 -12.81 -12.21 2.04
N ASP A 115 -13.13 -13.40 1.52
CA ASP A 115 -12.78 -13.82 0.16
C ASP A 115 -13.19 -12.78 -0.89
N VAL A 116 -12.49 -12.78 -2.03
CA VAL A 116 -12.95 -12.07 -3.23
C VAL A 116 -14.33 -12.58 -3.66
N PRO A 117 -15.31 -11.69 -3.96
CA PRO A 117 -16.66 -12.10 -4.34
C PRO A 117 -16.65 -13.18 -5.43
N ALA A 118 -17.42 -14.25 -5.23
CA ALA A 118 -17.43 -15.42 -6.11
C ALA A 118 -17.67 -15.05 -7.58
N ASP A 119 -18.59 -14.12 -7.85
CA ASP A 119 -18.90 -13.65 -9.21
C ASP A 119 -17.70 -12.93 -9.86
N LEU A 120 -16.88 -12.23 -9.08
CA LEU A 120 -15.65 -11.61 -9.57
C LEU A 120 -14.61 -12.70 -9.87
N THR A 121 -14.42 -13.64 -8.94
CA THR A 121 -13.50 -14.77 -9.08
C THR A 121 -13.82 -15.62 -10.31
N GLU A 122 -15.09 -15.94 -10.57
CA GLU A 122 -15.50 -16.71 -11.75
C GLU A 122 -15.29 -15.94 -13.06
N ARG A 123 -15.55 -14.62 -13.10
CA ARG A 123 -15.23 -13.79 -14.28
C ARG A 123 -13.73 -13.78 -14.58
N LEU A 124 -12.89 -13.65 -13.55
CA LEU A 124 -11.43 -13.74 -13.70
C LEU A 124 -10.99 -15.13 -14.12
N ARG A 125 -11.60 -16.19 -13.60
CA ARG A 125 -11.32 -17.57 -14.00
C ARG A 125 -11.61 -17.82 -15.48
N VAL A 126 -12.72 -17.30 -15.99
CA VAL A 126 -13.07 -17.40 -17.42
C VAL A 126 -12.05 -16.65 -18.28
N LEU A 127 -11.69 -15.43 -17.89
CA LEU A 127 -10.66 -14.63 -18.59
C LEU A 127 -9.30 -15.35 -18.57
N LEU A 128 -8.89 -15.86 -17.41
CA LEU A 128 -7.63 -16.58 -17.22
C LEU A 128 -7.53 -17.80 -18.13
N ARG A 129 -8.59 -18.63 -18.18
CA ARG A 129 -8.64 -19.77 -19.11
C ARG A 129 -8.47 -19.35 -20.57
N ALA A 130 -9.15 -18.29 -20.99
CA ALA A 130 -9.04 -17.78 -22.36
C ALA A 130 -7.64 -17.22 -22.69
N SER A 131 -6.96 -16.66 -21.69
CA SER A 131 -5.56 -16.22 -21.77
C SER A 131 -4.59 -17.41 -21.80
N GLY A 132 -4.83 -18.45 -20.99
CA GLY A 132 -3.99 -19.65 -20.96
C GLY A 132 -3.98 -20.45 -22.27
N LEU A 133 -5.01 -20.32 -23.12
CA LEU A 133 -5.07 -20.96 -24.44
C LEU A 133 -4.18 -20.29 -25.52
N LYS A 134 -3.50 -19.19 -25.20
CA LYS A 134 -2.59 -18.51 -26.14
C LYS A 134 -1.24 -19.22 -26.18
N SER A 135 -0.61 -19.23 -27.35
CA SER A 135 0.74 -19.78 -27.46
C SER A 135 1.76 -18.85 -26.81
N GLU A 136 2.61 -19.45 -25.99
CA GLU A 136 3.86 -18.94 -25.44
C GLU A 136 4.85 -18.47 -26.51
N LEU A 137 4.78 -18.98 -27.75
CA LEU A 137 5.62 -18.51 -28.85
C LEU A 137 5.19 -17.11 -29.34
N ASP A 138 3.88 -16.87 -29.42
CA ASP A 138 3.33 -15.57 -29.77
C ASP A 138 3.41 -14.57 -28.59
N TYR A 139 3.24 -15.11 -27.37
CA TYR A 139 3.22 -14.38 -26.11
C TYR A 139 4.23 -14.98 -25.10
N PRO A 140 5.54 -14.83 -25.32
CA PRO A 140 6.56 -15.33 -24.42
C PRO A 140 6.55 -14.54 -23.12
N LEU A 141 7.00 -15.20 -22.07
CA LEU A 141 7.16 -14.62 -20.74
C LEU A 141 8.44 -13.78 -20.71
N THR A 142 8.28 -12.45 -20.61
CA THR A 142 9.39 -11.47 -20.62
C THR A 142 9.55 -10.72 -19.29
N ALA A 143 8.66 -11.00 -18.35
CA ALA A 143 8.66 -10.58 -16.95
C ALA A 143 7.95 -11.69 -16.14
N PHE A 144 8.07 -11.68 -14.80
CA PHE A 144 7.43 -12.67 -13.90
C PHE A 144 7.98 -14.11 -13.97
N ASP A 145 9.23 -14.31 -14.41
CA ASP A 145 9.90 -15.62 -14.52
C ASP A 145 10.21 -16.28 -13.16
N GLU A 146 10.22 -15.49 -12.09
CA GLU A 146 10.28 -15.99 -10.71
C GLU A 146 8.96 -16.65 -10.26
N ILE A 147 7.83 -16.28 -10.88
CA ILE A 147 6.48 -16.70 -10.48
C ILE A 147 5.97 -17.83 -11.37
N PHE A 148 6.11 -17.70 -12.69
CA PHE A 148 5.52 -18.60 -13.67
C PHE A 148 6.56 -19.51 -14.33
N ALA A 149 6.11 -20.69 -14.76
CA ALA A 149 6.92 -21.57 -15.58
C ALA A 149 7.14 -20.97 -16.99
N ALA A 150 8.21 -21.37 -17.68
CA ALA A 150 8.62 -20.75 -18.94
C ALA A 150 7.67 -21.02 -20.11
N ASP A 151 6.83 -22.04 -20.00
CA ASP A 151 5.78 -22.43 -20.95
C ASP A 151 4.45 -21.66 -20.75
N VAL A 152 4.39 -20.79 -19.73
CA VAL A 152 3.21 -19.95 -19.47
C VAL A 152 3.21 -18.74 -20.42
N PRO A 153 2.11 -18.49 -21.15
CA PRO A 153 2.03 -17.32 -22.02
C PRO A 153 1.93 -16.03 -21.19
N SER A 154 2.57 -14.95 -21.66
CA SER A 154 2.54 -13.65 -20.98
C SER A 154 1.14 -13.03 -20.82
N THR A 155 0.14 -13.54 -21.52
CA THR A 155 -1.26 -13.16 -21.28
C THR A 155 -1.79 -13.65 -19.94
N VAL A 156 -1.31 -14.78 -19.41
CA VAL A 156 -1.59 -15.23 -18.02
C VAL A 156 -0.86 -14.32 -17.03
N ALA A 157 0.41 -14.02 -17.28
CA ALA A 157 1.20 -13.10 -16.46
C ALA A 157 0.58 -11.69 -16.42
N ALA A 158 -0.02 -11.22 -17.51
CA ALA A 158 -0.73 -9.95 -17.56
C ALA A 158 -1.97 -9.93 -16.64
N VAL A 159 -2.73 -11.03 -16.55
CA VAL A 159 -3.87 -11.14 -15.62
C VAL A 159 -3.36 -11.11 -14.18
N TRP A 160 -2.38 -11.96 -13.85
CA TRP A 160 -1.79 -12.02 -12.50
C TRP A 160 -1.19 -10.69 -12.07
N GLY A 161 -0.31 -10.13 -12.90
CA GLY A 161 0.36 -8.86 -12.65
C GLY A 161 -0.64 -7.73 -12.47
N THR A 162 -1.74 -7.71 -13.22
CA THR A 162 -2.79 -6.69 -13.05
C THR A 162 -3.50 -6.83 -11.72
N ILE A 163 -3.84 -8.05 -11.29
CA ILE A 163 -4.45 -8.32 -9.98
C ILE A 163 -3.50 -7.89 -8.86
N MET A 164 -2.24 -8.31 -8.91
CA MET A 164 -1.25 -8.04 -7.88
C MET A 164 -0.85 -6.57 -7.83
N TRP A 165 -0.72 -5.90 -8.98
CA TRP A 165 -0.48 -4.46 -9.03
C TRP A 165 -1.68 -3.70 -8.47
N CYS A 166 -2.92 -4.11 -8.76
CA CYS A 166 -4.11 -3.47 -8.19
C CYS A 166 -4.27 -3.73 -6.69
N ALA A 167 -3.71 -4.81 -6.16
CA ALA A 167 -3.65 -5.10 -4.74
C ALA A 167 -2.55 -4.23 -4.08
N TYR A 168 -2.94 -3.26 -3.25
CA TYR A 168 -1.98 -2.37 -2.56
C TYR A 168 -0.96 -3.12 -1.69
N ALA A 169 -1.37 -4.27 -1.16
CA ALA A 169 -0.59 -5.19 -0.37
C ALA A 169 -1.06 -6.61 -0.70
N PRO A 170 -0.46 -7.31 -1.68
CA PRO A 170 -0.89 -8.62 -2.14
C PRO A 170 -0.53 -9.69 -1.10
N ALA A 171 -1.33 -9.76 -0.06
CA ALA A 171 -1.26 -10.76 0.99
C ALA A 171 -2.57 -11.54 1.04
N PHE A 172 -2.50 -12.86 1.22
CA PHE A 172 -3.67 -13.74 1.09
C PHE A 172 -3.78 -14.82 2.16
N ASP A 173 -5.03 -15.13 2.53
CA ASP A 173 -5.39 -16.35 3.26
C ASP A 173 -5.07 -17.57 2.37
N GLY A 174 -4.45 -18.62 2.91
CA GLY A 174 -4.16 -19.85 2.15
C GLY A 174 -5.36 -20.45 1.40
N ASN A 175 -6.59 -20.11 1.78
CA ASN A 175 -7.84 -20.53 1.14
C ASN A 175 -8.39 -19.56 0.09
N GLU A 176 -7.71 -18.44 -0.21
CA GLU A 176 -8.21 -17.44 -1.15
C GLU A 176 -8.35 -18.04 -2.56
N ARG A 177 -9.61 -18.21 -2.97
CA ARG A 177 -10.01 -18.87 -4.21
C ARG A 177 -9.45 -18.19 -5.45
N LEU A 178 -9.35 -16.86 -5.46
CA LEU A 178 -8.84 -16.14 -6.63
C LEU A 178 -7.38 -16.48 -6.91
N ILE A 179 -6.55 -16.65 -5.88
CA ILE A 179 -5.13 -16.97 -6.09
C ILE A 179 -4.98 -18.44 -6.50
N THR A 180 -5.78 -19.34 -5.94
CA THR A 180 -5.75 -20.77 -6.26
C THR A 180 -6.02 -21.07 -7.74
N VAL A 181 -6.81 -20.25 -8.47
CA VAL A 181 -7.08 -20.51 -9.89
C VAL A 181 -5.84 -20.41 -10.79
N PHE A 182 -4.75 -19.82 -10.29
CA PHE A 182 -3.47 -19.74 -11.01
C PHE A 182 -2.58 -20.97 -10.81
N GLY A 183 -2.96 -21.91 -9.92
CA GLY A 183 -2.10 -22.99 -9.45
C GLY A 183 -1.45 -23.83 -10.56
N GLU A 184 -2.14 -24.02 -11.70
CA GLU A 184 -1.61 -24.77 -12.84
C GLU A 184 -0.48 -24.06 -13.60
N TYR A 185 -0.35 -22.74 -13.46
CA TYR A 185 0.65 -21.92 -14.15
C TYR A 185 1.88 -21.63 -13.27
N LEU A 186 1.74 -21.71 -11.96
CA LEU A 186 2.79 -21.31 -11.04
C LEU A 186 4.00 -22.25 -11.14
N ARG A 187 5.19 -21.66 -11.18
CA ARG A 187 6.47 -22.40 -11.23
C ARG A 187 6.68 -23.27 -9.99
N ARG A 188 6.11 -22.83 -8.87
CA ARG A 188 6.11 -23.53 -7.58
C ARG A 188 4.69 -23.53 -7.06
N SER A 189 4.26 -24.66 -6.51
CA SER A 189 3.01 -24.70 -5.76
C SER A 189 3.01 -23.59 -4.72
N LEU A 190 1.85 -22.97 -4.51
CA LEU A 190 1.66 -22.11 -3.36
C LEU A 190 2.00 -22.96 -2.12
N PRO A 191 2.81 -22.45 -1.18
CA PRO A 191 3.12 -23.21 0.02
C PRO A 191 1.80 -23.51 0.78
N GLY A 192 1.76 -24.56 1.61
CA GLY A 192 0.52 -25.18 2.17
C GLY A 192 -0.34 -24.37 3.15
N ASP A 193 -0.88 -25.00 4.20
CA ASP A 193 -1.98 -24.49 5.07
C ASP A 193 -1.63 -23.35 6.06
N GLU A 194 -0.81 -22.37 5.66
CA GLU A 194 -0.53 -21.18 6.50
C GLU A 194 -1.64 -20.11 6.33
N TRP A 195 -1.97 -19.43 7.43
CA TRP A 195 -3.10 -18.49 7.49
C TRP A 195 -2.93 -17.20 6.69
N VAL A 196 -1.71 -16.68 6.54
CA VAL A 196 -1.45 -15.49 5.71
C VAL A 196 -0.14 -15.68 4.96
N ARG A 197 -0.17 -15.38 3.67
CA ARG A 197 0.96 -15.46 2.74
C ARG A 197 1.22 -14.11 2.11
N TRP A 198 2.50 -13.79 1.95
CA TRP A 198 2.96 -12.50 1.42
C TRP A 198 3.50 -12.69 -0.01
N LEU A 199 2.89 -12.02 -1.00
CA LEU A 199 3.36 -12.05 -2.38
C LEU A 199 4.01 -10.73 -2.76
N PRO A 200 5.07 -10.73 -3.57
CA PRO A 200 5.63 -9.50 -4.08
C PRO A 200 4.58 -8.72 -4.88
N ALA A 201 4.48 -7.41 -4.64
CA ALA A 201 3.73 -6.51 -5.49
C ALA A 201 4.59 -6.16 -6.71
N PRO A 202 4.20 -6.56 -7.93
CA PRO A 202 4.97 -6.23 -9.12
C PRO A 202 4.86 -4.72 -9.41
N PRO A 203 5.95 -4.05 -9.83
CA PRO A 203 5.87 -2.68 -10.32
C PRO A 203 5.09 -2.61 -11.64
N LEU A 204 4.55 -1.43 -11.97
CA LEU A 204 3.91 -1.18 -13.27
C LEU A 204 4.85 -1.51 -14.44
N LEU A 205 6.15 -1.34 -14.24
CA LEU A 205 7.18 -1.65 -15.23
C LEU A 205 7.11 -3.10 -15.73
N ASP A 206 6.79 -4.07 -14.88
CA ASP A 206 6.71 -5.48 -15.28
C ASP A 206 5.56 -5.71 -16.27
N LEU A 207 4.40 -5.08 -16.03
CA LEU A 207 3.25 -5.11 -16.94
C LEU A 207 3.60 -4.43 -18.27
N VAL A 208 4.19 -3.24 -18.20
CA VAL A 208 4.58 -2.47 -19.39
C VAL A 208 5.63 -3.21 -20.20
N THR A 209 6.54 -3.93 -19.56
CA THR A 209 7.57 -4.75 -20.21
C THR A 209 6.94 -5.81 -21.12
N LEU A 210 5.85 -6.46 -20.70
CA LEU A 210 5.14 -7.42 -21.56
C LEU A 210 4.68 -6.78 -22.89
N VAL A 211 4.15 -5.55 -22.82
CA VAL A 211 3.64 -4.80 -23.99
C VAL A 211 4.81 -4.31 -24.86
N ALA A 212 5.79 -3.65 -24.25
CA ALA A 212 6.94 -3.06 -24.95
C ALA A 212 7.76 -4.10 -25.71
N GLU A 213 7.91 -5.31 -25.14
CA GLU A 213 8.59 -6.42 -25.82
C GLU A 213 7.89 -6.82 -27.12
N ARG A 214 6.55 -6.89 -27.11
CA ARG A 214 5.80 -7.20 -28.34
C ARG A 214 5.89 -6.06 -29.37
N GLN A 215 5.96 -4.81 -28.94
CA GLN A 215 6.21 -3.68 -29.85
C GLN A 215 7.62 -3.77 -30.46
N ARG A 216 8.64 -4.05 -29.64
CA ARG A 216 10.03 -4.24 -30.07
C ARG A 216 10.18 -5.38 -31.09
N ALA A 217 9.44 -6.46 -30.90
CA ALA A 217 9.41 -7.59 -31.83
C ALA A 217 8.62 -7.32 -33.12
N GLY A 218 8.12 -6.09 -33.36
CA GLY A 218 7.31 -5.75 -34.53
C GLY A 218 5.95 -6.43 -34.54
N ARG A 219 5.40 -6.78 -33.36
CA ARG A 219 4.10 -7.45 -33.19
C ARG A 219 3.08 -6.54 -32.49
N PRO A 220 2.70 -5.39 -33.09
CA PRO A 220 1.83 -4.40 -32.45
C PRO A 220 0.44 -4.95 -32.08
N ARG A 221 -0.09 -5.91 -32.85
CA ARG A 221 -1.37 -6.57 -32.52
C ARG A 221 -1.28 -7.40 -31.24
N ALA A 222 -0.16 -8.08 -31.00
CA ALA A 222 0.06 -8.84 -29.77
C ALA A 222 0.25 -7.90 -28.57
N ALA A 223 0.96 -6.77 -28.77
CA ALA A 223 1.10 -5.72 -27.76
C ALA A 223 -0.27 -5.16 -27.34
N LEU A 224 -1.11 -4.78 -28.31
CA LEU A 224 -2.47 -4.31 -28.05
C LEU A 224 -3.32 -5.39 -27.37
N ARG A 225 -3.12 -6.67 -27.70
CA ARG A 225 -3.84 -7.77 -27.03
C ARG A 225 -3.45 -7.92 -25.57
N LEU A 226 -2.16 -7.79 -25.22
CA LEU A 226 -1.70 -7.81 -23.82
C LEU A 226 -2.30 -6.64 -23.03
N ALA A 227 -2.26 -5.45 -23.61
CA ALA A 227 -2.89 -4.27 -23.03
C ALA A 227 -4.41 -4.44 -22.86
N ALA A 228 -5.09 -5.06 -23.83
CA ALA A 228 -6.52 -5.38 -23.71
C ALA A 228 -6.78 -6.37 -22.58
N VAL A 229 -5.93 -7.39 -22.38
CA VAL A 229 -6.05 -8.33 -21.26
C VAL A 229 -5.90 -7.62 -19.91
N MET A 230 -4.95 -6.67 -19.80
CA MET A 230 -4.80 -5.84 -18.60
C MET A 230 -6.04 -4.98 -18.35
N ALA A 231 -6.59 -4.35 -19.40
CA ALA A 231 -7.81 -3.56 -19.31
C ALA A 231 -9.03 -4.40 -18.93
N ASP A 232 -9.22 -5.57 -19.55
CA ASP A 232 -10.31 -6.51 -19.24
C ASP A 232 -10.23 -6.97 -17.78
N THR A 233 -9.01 -7.28 -17.30
CA THR A 233 -8.77 -7.66 -15.89
C THR A 233 -9.11 -6.51 -14.95
N ALA A 234 -8.60 -5.30 -15.20
CA ALA A 234 -8.91 -4.11 -14.40
C ALA A 234 -10.42 -3.79 -14.39
N GLN A 235 -11.09 -3.94 -15.52
CA GLN A 235 -12.53 -3.72 -15.65
C GLN A 235 -13.35 -4.69 -14.77
N ILE A 236 -12.91 -5.94 -14.61
CA ILE A 236 -13.51 -6.89 -13.67
C ILE A 236 -13.25 -6.45 -12.22
N LEU A 237 -12.01 -6.07 -11.91
CA LEU A 237 -11.57 -5.65 -10.58
C LEU A 237 -12.25 -4.36 -10.08
N LEU A 238 -12.69 -3.47 -10.98
CA LEU A 238 -13.44 -2.26 -10.63
C LEU A 238 -14.68 -2.51 -9.76
N SER A 239 -15.25 -3.72 -9.82
CA SER A 239 -16.44 -4.08 -9.04
C SER A 239 -16.16 -4.35 -7.55
N ASP A 240 -14.89 -4.40 -7.14
CA ASP A 240 -14.49 -4.58 -5.74
C ASP A 240 -13.65 -3.39 -5.27
N THR A 241 -14.04 -2.81 -4.14
CA THR A 241 -13.44 -1.58 -3.60
C THR A 241 -11.97 -1.74 -3.24
N ARG A 242 -11.50 -2.96 -3.00
CA ARG A 242 -10.08 -3.22 -2.66
C ARG A 242 -9.14 -2.89 -3.81
N PHE A 243 -9.57 -3.17 -5.04
CA PHE A 243 -8.77 -3.00 -6.25
C PHE A 243 -9.13 -1.74 -7.03
N ARG A 244 -10.34 -1.21 -6.83
CA ARG A 244 -10.96 -0.15 -7.63
C ARG A 244 -10.06 1.05 -7.93
N PRO A 245 -9.33 1.66 -6.98
CA PRO A 245 -8.58 2.88 -7.31
C PRO A 245 -7.42 2.64 -8.29
N ARG A 246 -6.67 1.54 -8.11
CA ARG A 246 -5.60 1.15 -9.05
C ARG A 246 -6.18 0.58 -10.34
N ALA A 247 -7.26 -0.19 -10.30
CA ALA A 247 -7.94 -0.66 -11.51
C ALA A 247 -8.42 0.50 -12.39
N LEU A 248 -8.99 1.55 -11.79
CA LEU A 248 -9.38 2.77 -12.50
C LEU A 248 -8.17 3.52 -13.07
N ALA A 249 -7.06 3.57 -12.33
CA ALA A 249 -5.81 4.16 -12.83
C ALA A 249 -5.31 3.39 -14.05
N LEU A 250 -5.19 2.06 -13.98
CA LEU A 250 -4.72 1.24 -15.09
C LEU A 250 -5.60 1.39 -16.34
N LEU A 251 -6.92 1.37 -16.18
CA LEU A 251 -7.84 1.64 -17.30
C LEU A 251 -7.59 3.01 -17.92
N THR A 252 -7.38 4.04 -17.12
CA THR A 252 -7.11 5.39 -17.62
C THR A 252 -5.77 5.48 -18.38
N MET A 253 -4.77 4.71 -17.96
CA MET A 253 -3.47 4.64 -18.66
C MET A 253 -3.56 3.90 -20.00
N VAL A 254 -4.27 2.76 -20.01
CA VAL A 254 -4.23 1.79 -21.11
C VAL A 254 -5.29 2.06 -22.18
N GLU A 255 -6.48 2.52 -21.79
CA GLU A 255 -7.61 2.67 -22.71
C GLU A 255 -7.35 3.57 -23.94
N PRO A 256 -6.60 4.70 -23.85
CA PRO A 256 -6.30 5.51 -25.02
C PRO A 256 -5.59 4.72 -26.13
N MET A 257 -4.65 3.85 -25.77
CA MET A 257 -3.90 3.00 -26.71
C MET A 257 -4.80 1.98 -27.42
N LEU A 258 -5.85 1.51 -26.74
CA LEU A 258 -6.78 0.53 -27.31
C LEU A 258 -7.76 1.16 -28.32
N ARG A 259 -8.03 2.46 -28.20
CA ARG A 259 -9.03 3.15 -29.01
C ARG A 259 -8.46 3.74 -30.30
N ARG A 260 -7.25 4.28 -30.25
CA ARG A 260 -6.64 4.98 -31.39
C ARG A 260 -5.13 4.82 -31.40
N PRO A 261 -4.52 4.83 -32.59
CA PRO A 261 -3.09 4.99 -32.69
C PRO A 261 -2.62 6.27 -31.99
N GLY A 262 -1.55 6.18 -31.21
CA GLY A 262 -1.08 7.23 -30.29
C GLY A 262 0.44 7.40 -30.29
N PRO A 263 0.97 8.38 -29.55
CA PRO A 263 2.42 8.62 -29.42
C PRO A 263 3.21 7.41 -28.85
N GLU A 264 2.52 6.46 -28.24
CA GLU A 264 3.06 5.19 -27.76
C GLU A 264 3.30 4.14 -28.87
N ASP A 265 2.71 4.35 -30.06
CA ASP A 265 2.86 3.42 -31.16
C ASP A 265 4.28 3.49 -31.73
N GLY A 266 5.07 2.48 -31.39
CA GLY A 266 6.49 2.41 -31.77
C GLY A 266 7.44 2.76 -30.63
N LEU A 267 6.93 3.11 -29.44
CA LEU A 267 7.77 3.02 -28.24
C LEU A 267 8.12 1.55 -28.02
N THR A 268 9.42 1.26 -27.99
CA THR A 268 9.94 -0.10 -27.74
C THR A 268 10.70 -0.18 -26.42
N ASP A 269 10.88 0.96 -25.75
CA ASP A 269 11.47 1.05 -24.42
C ASP A 269 10.36 1.00 -23.35
N ALA A 270 10.53 0.13 -22.36
CA ALA A 270 9.51 -0.12 -21.35
C ALA A 270 9.36 1.07 -20.38
N GLU A 271 10.45 1.75 -20.03
CA GLU A 271 10.39 2.91 -19.14
C GLU A 271 9.75 4.12 -19.84
N ALA A 272 10.07 4.36 -21.11
CA ALA A 272 9.39 5.37 -21.90
C ALA A 272 7.87 5.11 -22.01
N LEU A 273 7.48 3.85 -22.25
CA LEU A 273 6.07 3.47 -22.29
C LEU A 273 5.39 3.64 -20.92
N ARG A 274 6.07 3.29 -19.83
CA ARG A 274 5.59 3.47 -18.45
C ARG A 274 5.37 4.95 -18.13
N ALA A 275 6.32 5.82 -18.50
CA ALA A 275 6.19 7.26 -18.31
C ALA A 275 4.95 7.81 -19.02
N VAL A 276 4.75 7.44 -20.29
CA VAL A 276 3.56 7.84 -21.08
C VAL A 276 2.27 7.32 -20.45
N TRP A 277 2.28 6.12 -19.87
CA TRP A 277 1.12 5.59 -19.14
C TRP A 277 0.83 6.42 -17.89
N LEU A 278 1.83 6.67 -17.05
CA LEU A 278 1.66 7.45 -15.81
C LEU A 278 1.18 8.88 -16.08
N GLU A 279 1.66 9.54 -17.14
CA GLU A 279 1.23 10.89 -17.54
C GLU A 279 -0.25 11.01 -17.87
N ARG A 280 -0.92 9.92 -18.27
CA ARG A 280 -2.35 9.89 -18.57
C ARG A 280 -3.22 9.90 -17.33
N CYS A 281 -2.69 9.50 -16.19
CA CYS A 281 -3.49 9.33 -15.00
C CYS A 281 -3.95 10.69 -14.46
N PRO A 282 -5.26 10.88 -14.24
CA PRO A 282 -5.79 12.12 -13.70
C PRO A 282 -5.31 12.30 -12.27
N ARG A 283 -5.04 13.55 -11.88
CA ARG A 283 -4.51 13.91 -10.55
C ARG A 283 -5.33 13.37 -9.38
N ARG A 284 -6.64 13.14 -9.55
CA ARG A 284 -7.50 12.52 -8.52
C ARG A 284 -7.08 11.09 -8.13
N LEU A 285 -6.31 10.40 -8.97
CA LEU A 285 -5.79 9.05 -8.72
C LEU A 285 -4.35 9.05 -8.21
N CYS A 286 -3.78 10.22 -7.89
CA CYS A 286 -2.36 10.35 -7.50
C CYS A 286 -1.97 9.40 -6.36
N ARG A 287 -2.82 9.25 -5.34
CA ARG A 287 -2.53 8.37 -4.18
C ARG A 287 -2.38 6.90 -4.60
N ALA A 288 -3.14 6.45 -5.60
CA ALA A 288 -3.04 5.07 -6.10
C ALA A 288 -1.70 4.78 -6.79
N LEU A 289 -1.01 5.83 -7.27
CA LEU A 289 0.21 5.77 -8.05
C LEU A 289 1.46 6.21 -7.27
N LEU A 290 1.36 6.49 -5.97
CA LEU A 290 2.52 6.91 -5.17
C LEU A 290 3.65 5.89 -5.23
N ALA A 291 3.33 4.59 -5.20
CA ALA A 291 4.32 3.51 -5.34
C ALA A 291 5.15 3.61 -6.64
N GLU A 292 4.58 4.21 -7.69
CA GLU A 292 5.21 4.36 -8.99
C GLU A 292 5.91 5.71 -9.19
N THR A 293 5.44 6.75 -8.49
CA THR A 293 5.80 8.15 -8.78
C THR A 293 6.57 8.83 -7.66
N ASP A 294 6.33 8.42 -6.42
CA ASP A 294 7.01 8.93 -5.23
C ASP A 294 7.05 7.84 -4.14
N PRO A 295 8.04 6.93 -4.18
CA PRO A 295 8.19 5.87 -3.19
C PRO A 295 8.35 6.40 -1.75
N ALA A 296 8.91 7.61 -1.57
CA ALA A 296 9.08 8.19 -0.26
C ALA A 296 7.74 8.62 0.33
N ALA A 297 6.92 9.34 -0.45
CA ALA A 297 5.55 9.66 -0.04
C ALA A 297 4.71 8.37 0.14
N HIS A 298 4.87 7.37 -0.73
CA HIS A 298 4.19 6.09 -0.56
C HIS A 298 4.46 5.45 0.80
N PHE A 299 5.73 5.44 1.23
CA PHE A 299 6.12 4.95 2.55
C PHE A 299 5.45 5.76 3.69
N SER A 300 5.51 7.09 3.65
CA SER A 300 4.85 7.93 4.66
C SER A 300 3.34 7.69 4.73
N HIS A 301 2.67 7.48 3.60
CA HIS A 301 1.26 7.11 3.57
C HIS A 301 0.98 5.73 4.16
N ALA A 302 1.84 4.75 3.90
CA ALA A 302 1.71 3.39 4.46
C ALA A 302 1.91 3.39 5.98
N VAL A 303 2.89 4.15 6.49
CA VAL A 303 3.09 4.36 7.94
C VAL A 303 1.87 5.02 8.57
N TYR A 304 1.30 6.05 7.94
CA TYR A 304 0.04 6.65 8.40
C TYR A 304 -1.07 5.61 8.52
N ASP A 305 -1.25 4.77 7.49
CA ASP A 305 -2.29 3.72 7.46
C ASP A 305 -2.06 2.65 8.55
N LEU A 306 -0.80 2.33 8.85
CA LEU A 306 -0.42 1.42 9.95
C LEU A 306 -0.78 2.00 11.32
N VAL A 307 -0.42 3.25 11.59
CA VAL A 307 -0.76 3.90 12.87
C VAL A 307 -2.28 4.04 13.01
N GLU A 308 -2.99 4.34 11.92
CA GLU A 308 -4.46 4.41 11.90
C GLU A 308 -5.10 3.04 12.18
N ALA A 309 -4.58 1.96 11.61
CA ALA A 309 -5.03 0.59 11.89
C ALA A 309 -4.78 0.19 13.36
N LEU A 310 -3.73 0.74 13.99
CA LEU A 310 -3.37 0.51 15.38
C LEU A 310 -4.05 1.47 16.37
N ALA A 311 -5.01 2.28 15.93
CA ALA A 311 -5.67 3.27 16.78
C ALA A 311 -6.56 2.70 17.90
N PHE A 312 -6.68 1.36 18.01
CA PHE A 312 -7.25 0.66 19.17
C PHE A 312 -6.23 0.46 20.30
N ALA A 313 -4.93 0.50 19.99
CA ALA A 313 -3.88 0.31 20.97
C ALA A 313 -3.84 1.50 21.96
N PRO A 314 -3.44 1.28 23.22
CA PRO A 314 -3.29 2.38 24.19
C PRO A 314 -2.28 3.44 23.75
N ASP A 315 -1.22 3.03 23.06
CA ASP A 315 -0.20 3.89 22.48
C ASP A 315 0.07 3.45 21.02
N PRO A 316 -0.71 3.98 20.05
CA PRO A 316 -0.57 3.60 18.64
C PRO A 316 0.82 3.88 18.04
N PRO A 317 1.49 5.03 18.33
CA PRO A 317 2.87 5.24 17.93
C PRO A 317 3.83 4.16 18.42
N MET A 318 3.76 3.77 19.71
CA MET A 318 4.61 2.70 20.24
C MET A 318 4.31 1.36 19.57
N ALA A 319 3.04 0.99 19.39
CA ALA A 319 2.67 -0.23 18.69
C ALA A 319 3.20 -0.23 17.25
N ALA A 320 3.05 0.88 16.51
CA ALA A 320 3.57 0.99 15.15
C ALA A 320 5.10 0.89 15.10
N ALA A 321 5.80 1.50 16.05
CA ALA A 321 7.25 1.41 16.17
C ALA A 321 7.75 -0.04 16.29
N THR A 322 6.98 -0.94 16.91
CA THR A 322 7.34 -2.36 17.01
C THR A 322 7.32 -3.09 15.67
N PHE A 323 6.39 -2.76 14.77
CA PHE A 323 6.40 -3.27 13.39
C PHE A 323 7.51 -2.63 12.56
N LEU A 324 7.79 -1.35 12.77
CA LEU A 324 8.89 -0.64 12.11
C LEU A 324 10.26 -1.15 12.55
N ALA A 325 10.39 -1.61 13.80
CA ALA A 325 11.61 -2.20 14.35
C ALA A 325 12.04 -3.48 13.61
N ASP A 326 11.09 -4.17 12.98
CA ASP A 326 11.37 -5.34 12.15
C ASP A 326 11.87 -4.97 10.74
N LEU A 327 11.82 -3.71 10.31
CA LEU A 327 12.36 -3.31 9.02
C LEU A 327 13.89 -3.33 9.05
N SER A 328 14.50 -3.80 7.96
CA SER A 328 15.95 -3.69 7.79
C SER A 328 16.32 -2.23 7.50
N ASP A 329 16.93 -1.55 8.47
CA ASP A 329 17.42 -0.17 8.34
C ASP A 329 18.94 -0.09 8.57
N SER A 330 19.70 -0.89 7.83
CA SER A 330 21.17 -0.92 7.93
C SER A 330 21.85 0.43 7.65
N LYS A 331 21.15 1.33 6.96
CA LYS A 331 21.62 2.69 6.64
C LYS A 331 21.20 3.74 7.69
N GLY A 332 20.41 3.39 8.70
CA GLY A 332 19.95 4.31 9.75
C GLY A 332 19.10 5.47 9.22
N THR A 333 18.33 5.24 8.16
CA THR A 333 17.58 6.28 7.45
C THR A 333 16.12 6.38 7.89
N LEU A 334 15.61 5.39 8.61
CA LEU A 334 14.22 5.33 9.03
C LEU A 334 13.84 6.46 10.00
N PRO A 335 14.61 6.77 11.07
CA PRO A 335 14.23 7.80 12.05
C PRO A 335 13.97 9.18 11.44
N ALA A 336 14.75 9.57 10.43
CA ALA A 336 14.62 10.86 9.75
C ALA A 336 13.33 11.01 8.90
N ARG A 337 12.55 9.93 8.74
CA ARG A 337 11.29 9.89 7.99
C ARG A 337 10.06 9.77 8.87
N LEU A 338 10.25 9.59 10.18
CA LEU A 338 9.17 9.46 11.15
C LEU A 338 8.90 10.80 11.81
N ASP A 339 7.64 11.08 12.17
CA ASP A 339 7.31 12.19 13.06
C ASP A 339 7.97 12.01 14.44
N HIS A 340 8.03 13.07 15.25
CA HIS A 340 8.74 13.04 16.53
C HIS A 340 8.18 12.01 17.52
N ARG A 341 6.89 11.66 17.45
CA ARG A 341 6.27 10.68 18.36
C ARG A 341 6.68 9.27 17.99
N LEU A 342 6.57 8.92 16.70
CA LEU A 342 7.04 7.63 16.19
C LEU A 342 8.55 7.47 16.31
N ARG A 343 9.32 8.53 15.98
CA ARG A 343 10.78 8.53 16.08
C ARG A 343 11.24 8.22 17.50
N ARG A 344 10.64 8.90 18.50
CA ARG A 344 10.93 8.64 19.91
C ARG A 344 10.63 7.19 20.31
N ALA A 345 9.48 6.65 19.90
CA ALA A 345 9.12 5.27 20.21
C ALA A 345 10.09 4.27 19.57
N TYR A 346 10.49 4.51 18.33
CA TYR A 346 11.50 3.70 17.64
C TYR A 346 12.87 3.77 18.34
N GLU A 347 13.34 4.96 18.73
CA GLU A 347 14.60 5.14 19.45
C GLU A 347 14.57 4.52 20.86
N GLU A 348 13.40 4.44 21.51
CA GLU A 348 13.22 3.70 22.76
C GLU A 348 13.44 2.19 22.56
N LEU A 349 12.92 1.61 21.48
CA LEU A 349 13.16 0.22 21.09
C LEU A 349 14.62 -0.01 20.69
N ASP A 350 15.22 0.94 19.96
CA ASP A 350 16.62 0.86 19.51
C ASP A 350 17.58 0.82 20.69
N ARG A 351 17.41 1.72 21.67
CA ARG A 351 18.18 1.73 22.91
C ARG A 351 18.01 0.46 23.74
N ALA A 352 16.86 -0.22 23.62
CA ALA A 352 16.61 -1.50 24.26
C ALA A 352 17.21 -2.70 23.50
N GLY A 353 17.83 -2.47 22.33
CA GLY A 353 18.36 -3.52 21.46
C GLY A 353 17.27 -4.37 20.80
N LEU A 354 16.09 -3.78 20.59
CA LEU A 354 14.91 -4.43 20.02
C LEU A 354 14.66 -4.02 18.56
N THR A 355 15.53 -3.22 17.96
CA THR A 355 15.54 -2.90 16.53
C THR A 355 16.53 -3.79 15.79
N GLY A 356 16.24 -4.02 14.51
CA GLY A 356 17.09 -4.79 13.63
C GLY A 356 16.55 -6.19 13.41
N THR A 357 16.02 -6.42 12.21
CA THR A 357 15.81 -7.79 11.76
C THR A 357 17.14 -8.47 11.47
N SER A 358 17.26 -9.67 12.02
CA SER A 358 18.14 -10.75 11.57
C SER A 358 17.69 -11.27 10.20
N ALA A 359 17.43 -10.39 9.23
CA ALA A 359 17.34 -10.75 7.83
C ALA A 359 18.74 -10.56 7.28
N GLY A 360 19.58 -11.58 7.48
CA GLY A 360 20.80 -11.69 6.70
C GLY A 360 20.45 -11.49 5.23
N GLU A 361 21.35 -10.84 4.50
CA GLU A 361 21.28 -10.61 3.06
C GLU A 361 21.22 -11.91 2.21
N SER A 362 20.89 -13.06 2.81
CA SER A 362 20.66 -14.34 2.16
C SER A 362 19.23 -14.81 2.39
N THR A 363 18.36 -14.58 1.42
CA THR A 363 17.21 -15.48 1.20
C THR A 363 17.75 -16.78 0.58
N GLU A 364 18.46 -17.59 1.37
CA GLU A 364 18.58 -19.00 1.01
C GLU A 364 17.31 -19.73 1.49
N PRO A 365 16.80 -20.69 0.70
CA PRO A 365 15.67 -21.51 1.09
C PRO A 365 15.98 -22.26 2.39
N GLU A 366 14.96 -22.53 3.20
CA GLU A 366 15.08 -23.27 4.46
C GLU A 366 15.99 -24.50 4.32
N GLY A 367 17.10 -24.54 5.08
CA GLY A 367 18.00 -25.70 5.09
C GLY A 367 19.49 -25.44 5.39
N PHE A 368 19.98 -24.20 5.32
CA PHE A 368 21.41 -23.91 5.58
C PHE A 368 21.63 -22.90 6.73
N PRO A 369 22.62 -23.14 7.61
CA PRO A 369 22.86 -22.27 8.76
C PRO A 369 23.56 -20.99 8.31
N ALA A 370 22.81 -19.88 8.25
CA ALA A 370 23.38 -18.56 8.06
C ALA A 370 24.15 -18.14 9.33
N GLY A 371 25.47 -18.03 9.22
CA GLY A 371 26.37 -17.51 10.26
C GLY A 371 26.24 -15.99 10.40
N GLY A 372 25.12 -15.54 10.94
CA GLY A 372 24.89 -14.17 11.39
C GLY A 372 24.21 -14.22 12.75
N ARG A 373 24.47 -13.25 13.63
CA ARG A 373 23.95 -13.23 15.01
C ARG A 373 22.42 -13.11 14.98
N VAL A 374 21.74 -14.27 14.98
CA VAL A 374 20.28 -14.38 15.02
C VAL A 374 19.80 -13.80 16.35
N LEU A 375 19.13 -12.66 16.32
CA LEU A 375 18.25 -12.26 17.41
C LEU A 375 17.03 -13.18 17.35
N THR A 376 17.10 -14.30 18.08
CA THR A 376 16.02 -15.28 18.27
C THR A 376 14.87 -14.73 19.12
N ARG A 377 14.93 -13.45 19.52
CA ARG A 377 13.88 -12.81 20.28
C ARG A 377 13.30 -11.68 19.42
N PRO A 378 12.06 -11.83 18.89
CA PRO A 378 11.38 -10.68 18.31
C PRO A 378 11.37 -9.56 19.35
N ALA A 379 11.42 -8.31 18.88
CA ALA A 379 11.00 -7.20 19.73
C ALA A 379 9.70 -7.64 20.42
N PRO A 380 9.55 -7.52 21.75
CA PRO A 380 8.24 -7.70 22.35
C PRO A 380 7.34 -6.68 21.66
N ALA A 381 6.55 -7.13 20.67
CA ALA A 381 5.47 -6.36 20.13
C ALA A 381 4.68 -5.94 21.36
N ALA A 382 4.72 -4.65 21.70
CA ALA A 382 3.91 -4.08 22.77
C ALA A 382 2.52 -4.66 22.56
N GLU A 383 2.07 -5.52 23.48
CA GLU A 383 1.12 -6.61 23.19
C GLU A 383 -0.03 -6.15 22.28
N VAL A 384 0.15 -6.31 20.96
CA VAL A 384 -0.84 -5.84 19.99
C VAL A 384 -1.91 -6.91 19.99
N ALA A 385 -3.00 -6.61 20.67
CA ALA A 385 -4.19 -7.45 20.75
C ALA A 385 -5.33 -6.75 19.99
N PRO A 386 -5.48 -7.00 18.67
CA PRO A 386 -6.61 -6.47 17.93
C PRO A 386 -7.93 -6.96 18.54
N PRO A 387 -8.96 -6.12 18.65
CA PRO A 387 -10.23 -6.47 19.30
C PRO A 387 -11.06 -7.48 18.50
N ASP A 388 -10.81 -7.60 17.20
CA ASP A 388 -11.51 -8.51 16.30
C ASP A 388 -10.64 -8.89 15.08
N ARG A 389 -11.10 -9.90 14.32
CA ARG A 389 -10.42 -10.41 13.12
C ARG A 389 -10.26 -9.34 12.03
N ALA A 390 -11.18 -8.39 11.93
CA ALA A 390 -11.12 -7.34 10.91
C ALA A 390 -10.00 -6.34 11.23
N SER A 391 -9.85 -5.97 12.51
CA SER A 391 -8.78 -5.14 13.02
C SER A 391 -7.43 -5.83 12.87
N ALA A 392 -7.36 -7.14 13.14
CA ALA A 392 -6.15 -7.91 12.93
C ALA A 392 -5.75 -7.97 11.44
N ALA A 393 -6.71 -8.19 10.54
CA ALA A 393 -6.48 -8.15 9.10
C ALA A 393 -6.04 -6.76 8.62
N ALA A 394 -6.61 -5.68 9.17
CA ALA A 394 -6.21 -4.31 8.86
C ALA A 394 -4.75 -4.02 9.28
N VAL A 395 -4.36 -4.43 10.50
CA VAL A 395 -2.98 -4.27 11.00
C VAL A 395 -2.01 -5.08 10.15
N LEU A 396 -2.32 -6.35 9.85
CA LEU A 396 -1.49 -7.21 9.01
C LEU A 396 -1.29 -6.62 7.62
N GLY A 397 -2.37 -6.19 6.97
CA GLY A 397 -2.34 -5.56 5.65
C GLY A 397 -1.53 -4.26 5.64
N ALA A 398 -1.76 -3.38 6.62
CA ALA A 398 -1.05 -2.09 6.72
C ALA A 398 0.44 -2.27 7.06
N ALA A 399 0.78 -3.20 7.95
CA ALA A 399 2.16 -3.51 8.29
C ALA A 399 2.90 -4.08 7.08
N TYR A 400 2.25 -4.94 6.29
CA TYR A 400 2.85 -5.47 5.07
C TYR A 400 3.00 -4.42 3.97
N ALA A 401 1.99 -3.57 3.76
CA ALA A 401 2.08 -2.43 2.85
C ALA A 401 3.26 -1.52 3.22
N THR A 402 3.48 -1.30 4.52
CA THR A 402 4.60 -0.52 5.05
C THR A 402 5.94 -1.18 4.73
N GLY A 403 6.04 -2.50 4.92
CA GLY A 403 7.21 -3.28 4.54
C GLY A 403 7.51 -3.22 3.03
N LEU A 404 6.48 -3.33 2.18
CA LEU A 404 6.63 -3.24 0.72
C LEU A 404 7.09 -1.86 0.29
N ALA A 405 6.50 -0.80 0.86
CA ALA A 405 6.91 0.57 0.58
C ALA A 405 8.35 0.84 1.05
N TRP A 406 8.77 0.28 2.19
CA TRP A 406 10.15 0.37 2.66
C TRP A 406 11.12 -0.36 1.72
N GLY A 407 10.76 -1.57 1.28
CA GLY A 407 11.56 -2.35 0.34
C GLY A 407 11.73 -1.63 -1.00
N ALA A 408 10.64 -1.06 -1.55
CA ALA A 408 10.71 -0.25 -2.77
C ALA A 408 11.58 1.01 -2.61
N LEU A 409 11.55 1.64 -1.44
CA LEU A 409 12.32 2.86 -1.15
C LEU A 409 13.83 2.57 -0.94
N THR A 410 14.18 1.43 -0.35
CA THR A 410 15.56 1.16 0.12
C THR A 410 16.27 0.03 -0.61
N GLY A 411 15.53 -0.80 -1.36
CA GLY A 411 16.00 -2.05 -1.93
C GLY A 411 16.00 -3.22 -0.95
N ALA A 412 15.54 -3.04 0.29
CA ALA A 412 15.45 -4.11 1.28
C ALA A 412 14.46 -5.18 0.81
N ARG A 413 14.84 -6.46 0.95
CA ARG A 413 13.95 -7.59 0.65
C ARG A 413 13.11 -7.93 1.88
N LEU A 414 11.84 -8.27 1.64
CA LEU A 414 10.96 -8.80 2.67
C LEU A 414 11.08 -10.33 2.75
N PRO A 415 11.01 -10.93 3.96
CA PRO A 415 10.90 -12.37 4.11
C PRO A 415 9.58 -12.90 3.52
N GLN A 416 9.61 -14.12 2.99
CA GLN A 416 8.42 -14.77 2.40
C GLN A 416 7.33 -15.09 3.44
N SER A 417 7.72 -15.33 4.70
CA SER A 417 6.82 -15.58 5.83
C SER A 417 6.37 -14.32 6.57
N GLY A 418 6.79 -13.15 6.09
CA GLY A 418 6.54 -11.84 6.72
C GLY A 418 7.61 -11.45 7.72
N LEU A 419 7.53 -10.23 8.24
CA LEU A 419 8.39 -9.78 9.33
C LEU A 419 7.85 -10.31 10.67
N ALA A 420 8.72 -10.33 11.68
CA ALA A 420 8.50 -11.05 12.93
C ALA A 420 7.19 -10.66 13.64
N GLY A 421 6.86 -9.38 13.71
CA GLY A 421 5.63 -8.87 14.31
C GLY A 421 4.37 -9.31 13.56
N GLN A 422 4.40 -9.37 12.22
CA GLN A 422 3.26 -9.91 11.46
C GLN A 422 3.13 -11.42 11.66
N SER A 423 4.23 -12.17 11.65
CA SER A 423 4.21 -13.63 11.87
C SER A 423 3.72 -14.00 13.28
N GLU A 424 4.07 -13.22 14.30
CA GLU A 424 3.55 -13.37 15.66
C GLU A 424 2.04 -13.17 15.72
N LEU A 425 1.54 -12.09 15.12
CA LEU A 425 0.11 -11.80 15.09
C LEU A 425 -0.68 -12.88 14.33
N VAL A 426 -0.14 -13.38 13.21
CA VAL A 426 -0.72 -14.50 12.46
C VAL A 426 -0.81 -15.76 13.33
N ARG A 427 0.25 -16.10 14.09
CA ARG A 427 0.26 -17.28 14.95
C ARG A 427 -0.81 -17.24 16.03
N ARG A 428 -1.01 -16.07 16.66
CA ARG A 428 -2.05 -15.88 17.68
C ARG A 428 -3.45 -16.09 17.12
N LEU A 429 -3.73 -15.52 15.95
CA LEU A 429 -5.02 -15.70 15.27
C LEU A 429 -5.32 -17.18 14.94
N ILE A 430 -4.30 -17.95 14.56
CA ILE A 430 -4.44 -19.39 14.32
C ILE A 430 -4.77 -20.12 15.63
N GLN A 431 -4.04 -19.82 16.71
CA GLN A 431 -4.26 -20.43 18.03
C GLN A 431 -5.68 -20.17 18.56
N GLU A 432 -6.14 -18.91 18.50
CA GLU A 432 -7.50 -18.54 18.90
C GLU A 432 -8.59 -19.24 18.07
N ARG A 433 -8.33 -19.51 16.79
CA ARG A 433 -9.26 -20.27 15.94
C ARG A 433 -9.36 -21.73 16.41
N ASP A 434 -8.23 -22.37 16.65
CA ASP A 434 -8.18 -23.80 16.98
C ASP A 434 -8.72 -24.06 18.40
N ASP A 435 -8.53 -23.14 19.34
CA ASP A 435 -9.11 -23.18 20.69
C ASP A 435 -10.65 -23.07 20.67
N ASN A 436 -11.22 -22.27 19.77
CA ASN A 436 -12.67 -22.18 19.60
C ASN A 436 -13.30 -23.43 18.96
N HIS A 437 -12.52 -24.26 18.27
CA HIS A 437 -13.00 -25.53 17.70
C HIS A 437 -12.97 -26.69 18.71
N THR A 438 -12.20 -26.58 19.79
CA THR A 438 -12.08 -27.65 20.81
C THR A 438 -13.15 -27.57 21.92
N HIS A 439 -13.92 -26.48 21.99
CA HIS A 439 -14.99 -26.30 22.97
C HIS A 439 -16.41 -26.74 22.50
N HIS A 440 -16.52 -27.41 21.36
CA HIS A 440 -17.79 -27.87 20.79
C HIS A 440 -17.93 -29.40 20.66
N THR A 441 -17.23 -30.18 21.48
CA THR A 441 -17.47 -31.63 21.64
C THR A 441 -18.08 -31.98 22.98
#